data_AF-A0A131YNB2-F1
#
_entry.id   AF-A0A131YNB2-F1
#
_cell.length_a   1.000
_cell.length_b   1.000
_cell.length_c   1.000
_cell.angle_alpha   90.00
_cell.angle_beta   90.00
_cell.angle_gamma   90.00
#
_symmetry.space_group_name_H-M   'P 1'
#
loop_
_entity.id
_entity.type
_entity.pdbx_description
1 polymer ?
#
loop_
_entity_poly.entity_id
_entity_poly.type
_entity_poly.pdbx_seq_one_letter_code
_entity_poly.pdbx_strand_id
1 'polypeptide(L)'
;MCLLKLPLCIKAYRGVILLCSIKLENIKCESSSLMVQHYTTAPRMFLLHIWFWTIIVAVSDEAQSNGDSATVYPVVYEDREDKQRKVVVFDNEDSLELEKASVLAPKVLLRDYNEDSVKDRYVNGAHYERHLYGNAEHKASLVLKPQGRGRYLIAGLLNSTHQIEPMRNEMYASRRIPHVISRIPNMKGEVLHKMIKAEIHKNAKVTHPDERAQSGPLVVEVYLISDYTHTRRLRKQSLNALEYMETYMYKVSMILQQLNPAVRIALVGYQSTLKRRADYIKFTSAGDLDADGTVTSLRKYAGKTSEVQHSDLVMLFTASRMVDVKAHVGSPEVLGLAPLEGICSEYSVAVIKDLAGRYTGVHSTAHEMGHSFGSYHDGDGTSIDCPAADGYLMSPASNGKHSEEFSACSRRVISKYIRSQNAACLLYAASTTVIGVFPRPLQPSPRGNPPGHKVEKASRN
;
A
#
# COMPACT_ATOMS: atom_id res chain seq x y z
N MET A 1 -35.47 31.86 21.19
CA MET A 1 -35.70 32.02 19.73
C MET A 1 -34.92 33.26 19.28
N CYS A 2 -33.84 33.08 18.54
CA CYS A 2 -33.12 34.14 17.81
C CYS A 2 -32.72 33.54 16.46
N LEU A 3 -33.37 34.01 15.39
CA LEU A 3 -33.06 33.68 14.01
C LEU A 3 -32.10 34.76 13.49
N LEU A 4 -30.86 34.40 13.21
CA LEU A 4 -29.91 35.25 12.48
C LEU A 4 -29.77 34.72 11.05
N LYS A 5 -30.28 35.49 10.08
CA LYS A 5 -29.97 35.36 8.65
C LYS A 5 -28.63 36.04 8.40
N LEU A 6 -27.64 35.32 7.87
CA LEU A 6 -26.42 35.89 7.28
C LEU A 6 -26.56 35.91 5.75
N PRO A 7 -26.19 37.01 5.05
CA PRO A 7 -26.14 37.02 3.59
C PRO A 7 -24.80 36.45 3.10
N LEU A 8 -24.84 35.48 2.18
CA LEU A 8 -23.66 35.09 1.39
C LEU A 8 -23.35 36.20 0.38
N CYS A 9 -22.14 36.75 0.43
CA CYS A 9 -21.61 37.64 -0.60
C CYS A 9 -20.56 36.86 -1.41
N ILE A 10 -20.92 36.42 -2.62
CA ILE A 10 -19.99 35.77 -3.57
C ILE A 10 -19.62 36.81 -4.63
N LYS A 11 -18.35 37.20 -4.69
CA LYS A 11 -17.76 37.85 -5.88
C LYS A 11 -16.61 36.99 -6.37
N ALA A 12 -16.75 36.48 -7.60
CA ALA A 12 -15.73 35.71 -8.29
C ALA A 12 -14.79 36.64 -9.06
N TYR A 13 -13.49 36.55 -8.82
CA TYR A 13 -12.47 37.06 -9.73
C TYR A 13 -11.30 36.06 -9.80
N ARG A 14 -11.07 35.54 -11.01
CA ARG A 14 -9.87 34.81 -11.48
C ARG A 14 -9.13 33.92 -10.46
N GLY A 15 -9.67 32.74 -10.22
CA GLY A 15 -8.85 31.54 -9.97
C GLY A 15 -8.18 31.38 -8.61
N VAL A 16 -8.55 32.13 -7.57
CA VAL A 16 -8.07 31.91 -6.19
C VAL A 16 -9.25 31.95 -5.21
N ILE A 17 -9.50 30.85 -4.50
CA ILE A 17 -10.46 30.81 -3.40
C ILE A 17 -9.76 31.37 -2.15
N LEU A 18 -10.06 32.62 -1.78
CA LEU A 18 -9.72 33.16 -0.46
C LEU A 18 -10.88 32.90 0.51
N LEU A 19 -10.69 31.97 1.44
CA LEU A 19 -11.56 31.83 2.61
C LEU A 19 -11.20 32.94 3.61
N CYS A 20 -12.10 33.91 3.79
CA CYS A 20 -11.95 34.94 4.80
C CYS A 20 -12.40 34.36 6.17
N SER A 21 -11.46 34.13 7.09
CA SER A 21 -11.79 33.78 8.48
C SER A 21 -12.37 35.00 9.20
N ILE A 22 -13.67 35.01 9.46
CA ILE A 22 -14.29 35.96 10.38
C ILE A 22 -14.05 35.43 11.80
N LYS A 23 -13.26 36.17 12.58
CA LYS A 23 -12.99 35.92 14.00
C LYS A 23 -14.22 36.35 14.80
N LEU A 24 -14.95 35.41 15.40
CA LEU A 24 -16.02 35.68 16.37
C LEU A 24 -15.40 35.74 17.77
N GLU A 25 -15.13 36.94 18.28
CA GLU A 25 -14.79 37.17 19.69
C GLU A 25 -16.04 37.63 20.47
N ASN A 26 -16.28 36.99 21.62
CA ASN A 26 -17.19 37.34 22.71
C ASN A 26 -18.71 37.24 22.47
N ILE A 27 -19.30 36.12 22.92
CA ILE A 27 -20.70 36.08 23.35
C ILE A 27 -20.76 35.49 24.77
N LYS A 28 -21.06 36.34 25.76
CA LYS A 28 -21.41 35.96 27.13
C LYS A 28 -22.85 35.44 27.14
N CYS A 29 -23.07 34.26 27.72
CA CYS A 29 -24.38 33.82 28.18
C CYS A 29 -24.45 33.99 29.70
N GLU A 30 -25.26 34.93 30.17
CA GLU A 30 -25.62 35.05 31.58
C GLU A 30 -26.74 34.06 31.94
N SER A 31 -26.58 33.44 33.10
CA SER A 31 -27.54 32.56 33.75
C SER A 31 -28.65 33.36 34.45
N SER A 32 -29.90 32.93 34.29
CA SER A 32 -30.97 33.28 35.22
C SER A 32 -31.86 32.08 35.50
N SER A 33 -31.95 31.79 36.79
CA SER A 33 -32.75 30.80 37.50
C SER A 33 -34.26 31.04 37.36
N LEU A 34 -35.08 29.97 37.39
CA LEU A 34 -36.40 30.01 38.05
C LEU A 34 -37.03 28.60 38.23
N MET A 35 -37.19 28.28 39.52
CA MET A 35 -38.26 27.58 40.25
C MET A 35 -38.81 26.20 39.82
N VAL A 36 -38.67 25.30 40.78
CA VAL A 36 -39.44 24.08 41.06
C VAL A 36 -40.85 24.46 41.55
N GLN A 37 -41.89 23.83 40.99
CA GLN A 37 -43.17 23.64 41.67
C GLN A 37 -43.66 22.20 41.51
N HIS A 38 -43.91 21.57 42.66
CA HIS A 38 -44.47 20.24 42.83
C HIS A 38 -45.98 20.23 42.55
N TYR A 39 -46.48 19.18 41.90
CA TYR A 39 -47.83 18.66 42.15
C TYR A 39 -47.82 17.13 42.17
N THR A 40 -48.48 16.62 43.21
CA THR A 40 -48.56 15.23 43.66
C THR A 40 -49.77 14.48 43.09
N THR A 41 -49.73 13.15 43.20
CA THR A 41 -50.82 12.14 43.24
C THR A 41 -50.97 11.20 42.03
N ALA A 42 -50.83 9.90 42.32
CA ALA A 42 -51.31 8.73 41.58
C ALA A 42 -52.45 8.10 42.44
N PRO A 43 -53.36 7.19 41.98
CA PRO A 43 -53.03 5.99 41.18
C PRO A 43 -54.16 5.37 40.27
N ARG A 44 -53.79 4.26 39.60
CA ARG A 44 -54.58 3.08 39.12
C ARG A 44 -55.30 3.06 37.75
N MET A 45 -54.76 2.13 36.93
CA MET A 45 -55.38 1.10 36.08
C MET A 45 -56.04 1.44 34.72
N PHE A 46 -55.92 0.44 33.82
CA PHE A 46 -56.50 0.22 32.48
C PHE A 46 -55.71 0.82 31.30
N LEU A 47 -54.82 0.07 30.66
CA LEU A 47 -55.05 -0.95 29.59
C LEU A 47 -55.47 -0.35 28.24
N LEU A 48 -54.60 -0.63 27.26
CA LEU A 48 -54.73 -0.55 25.80
C LEU A 48 -54.63 0.82 25.11
N HIS A 49 -53.77 0.80 24.09
CA HIS A 49 -53.48 1.78 23.05
C HIS A 49 -52.44 2.86 23.36
N ILE A 50 -51.53 3.03 22.39
CA ILE A 50 -50.40 3.97 22.29
C ILE A 50 -49.04 3.41 22.77
N TRP A 51 -48.47 2.45 22.02
CA TRP A 51 -47.01 2.31 21.85
C TRP A 51 -46.73 1.79 20.43
N PHE A 52 -47.10 2.59 19.42
CA PHE A 52 -46.34 2.68 18.17
C PHE A 52 -45.50 3.94 18.30
N TRP A 53 -44.25 3.94 17.82
CA TRP A 53 -43.17 4.94 18.00
C TRP A 53 -42.12 4.61 19.08
N THR A 54 -41.53 3.44 18.99
CA THR A 54 -40.06 3.32 19.11
C THR A 54 -39.51 3.05 17.72
N ILE A 55 -39.30 4.12 16.94
CA ILE A 55 -38.36 4.05 15.82
C ILE A 55 -37.01 3.80 16.46
N ILE A 56 -36.53 2.56 16.29
CA ILE A 56 -35.12 2.24 16.35
C ILE A 56 -34.47 3.14 15.30
N VAL A 57 -33.90 4.26 15.74
CA VAL A 57 -32.84 4.93 14.98
C VAL A 57 -31.65 3.98 15.09
N ALA A 58 -31.66 2.95 14.24
CA ALA A 58 -30.43 2.39 13.75
C ALA A 58 -29.76 3.58 13.09
N VAL A 59 -28.79 4.16 13.79
CA VAL A 59 -27.81 5.03 13.17
C VAL A 59 -27.11 4.15 12.15
N SER A 60 -27.66 4.12 10.95
CA SER A 60 -26.91 3.85 9.74
C SER A 60 -25.76 4.83 9.77
N ASP A 61 -24.58 4.33 10.12
CA ASP A 61 -23.30 5.01 9.99
C ASP A 61 -22.92 5.13 8.49
N GLU A 62 -23.90 5.48 7.67
CA GLU A 62 -23.87 5.67 6.22
C GLU A 62 -24.32 7.10 5.92
N ALA A 63 -23.71 8.06 6.60
CA ALA A 63 -23.85 9.47 6.26
C ALA A 63 -22.64 10.27 6.76
N GLN A 64 -21.44 9.87 6.33
CA GLN A 64 -20.27 10.75 6.40
C GLN A 64 -19.56 10.79 5.04
N SER A 65 -19.67 11.97 4.42
CA SER A 65 -18.94 12.45 3.23
C SER A 65 -19.34 11.88 1.86
N ASN A 66 -20.34 12.50 1.24
CA ASN A 66 -20.61 12.38 -0.20
C ASN A 66 -19.73 13.33 -1.05
N GLY A 67 -18.51 13.68 -0.55
CA GLY A 67 -17.61 14.66 -1.16
C GLY A 67 -16.17 14.19 -1.41
N ASP A 68 -15.83 12.94 -1.08
CA ASP A 68 -14.46 12.39 -1.18
C ASP A 68 -14.24 11.42 -2.36
N SER A 69 -15.24 11.28 -3.22
CA SER A 69 -15.17 10.43 -4.40
C SER A 69 -15.78 11.08 -5.63
N ALA A 70 -15.20 10.80 -6.79
CA ALA A 70 -15.66 11.30 -8.08
C ALA A 70 -15.80 10.13 -9.05
N THR A 71 -16.95 10.03 -9.71
CA THR A 71 -17.15 9.09 -10.81
C THR A 71 -16.55 9.69 -12.08
N VAL A 72 -15.77 8.89 -12.81
CA VAL A 72 -15.11 9.27 -14.07
C VAL A 72 -15.28 8.17 -15.11
N TYR A 73 -15.19 8.52 -16.39
CA TYR A 73 -15.27 7.63 -17.54
C TYR A 73 -13.99 7.70 -18.37
N PRO A 74 -12.85 7.20 -17.84
CA PRO A 74 -11.55 7.36 -18.47
C PRO A 74 -11.46 6.63 -19.81
N VAL A 75 -10.70 7.23 -20.73
CA VAL A 75 -10.34 6.64 -22.02
C VAL A 75 -8.85 6.39 -22.05
N VAL A 76 -8.44 5.21 -22.52
CA VAL A 76 -7.03 4.86 -22.65
C VAL A 76 -6.65 4.89 -24.13
N TYR A 77 -5.66 5.71 -24.44
CA TYR A 77 -5.01 5.75 -25.74
C TYR A 77 -3.71 4.94 -25.68
N GLU A 78 -3.48 4.17 -26.73
CA GLU A 78 -2.27 3.40 -26.92
C GLU A 78 -1.49 3.99 -28.09
N ASP A 79 -0.18 4.11 -27.93
CA ASP A 79 0.67 4.45 -29.06
C ASP A 79 0.65 3.28 -30.08
N ARG A 80 0.60 3.62 -31.37
CA ARG A 80 0.52 2.64 -32.47
C ARG A 80 1.83 1.89 -32.66
N GLU A 81 2.95 2.53 -32.34
CA GLU A 81 4.30 2.02 -32.52
C GLU A 81 4.88 1.53 -31.18
N ASP A 82 4.56 2.21 -30.07
CA ASP A 82 5.07 1.86 -28.74
C ASP A 82 3.99 1.37 -27.75
N LYS A 83 3.81 0.04 -27.69
CA LYS A 83 2.90 -0.58 -26.71
C LYS A 83 3.31 -0.38 -25.24
N GLN A 84 4.51 0.13 -24.97
CA GLN A 84 4.99 0.41 -23.61
C GLN A 84 4.41 1.70 -23.04
N ARG A 85 3.83 2.56 -23.88
CA ARG A 85 3.25 3.83 -23.48
C ARG A 85 1.74 3.84 -23.62
N LYS A 86 1.07 4.46 -22.65
CA LYS A 86 -0.37 4.69 -22.65
C LYS A 86 -0.68 6.08 -22.12
N VAL A 87 -1.76 6.66 -22.59
CA VAL A 87 -2.29 7.91 -22.04
C VAL A 87 -3.70 7.66 -21.55
N VAL A 88 -3.95 7.93 -20.28
CA VAL A 88 -5.29 7.91 -19.71
C VAL A 88 -5.83 9.32 -19.72
N VAL A 89 -6.99 9.54 -20.34
CA VAL A 89 -7.68 10.84 -20.37
C VAL A 89 -8.95 10.75 -19.54
N PHE A 90 -9.12 11.67 -18.60
CA PHE A 90 -10.28 11.77 -17.71
C PHE A 90 -11.33 12.73 -18.28
N ASP A 91 -12.52 12.77 -17.69
CA ASP A 91 -13.66 13.54 -18.22
C ASP A 91 -13.46 15.05 -18.21
N ASN A 92 -12.56 15.54 -17.36
CA ASN A 92 -12.18 16.95 -17.25
C ASN A 92 -11.03 17.34 -18.20
N GLU A 93 -10.69 16.49 -19.17
CA GLU A 93 -9.58 16.64 -20.12
C GLU A 93 -8.18 16.54 -19.51
N ASP A 94 -8.06 16.28 -18.21
CA ASP A 94 -6.78 15.91 -17.60
C ASP A 94 -6.29 14.60 -18.19
N SER A 95 -4.97 14.51 -18.40
CA SER A 95 -4.33 13.33 -18.93
C SER A 95 -3.19 12.85 -18.03
N LEU A 96 -2.97 11.53 -18.05
CA LEU A 96 -1.88 10.88 -17.34
C LEU A 96 -1.13 9.99 -18.32
N GLU A 97 0.10 10.38 -18.63
CA GLU A 97 1.02 9.58 -19.42
C GLU A 97 1.62 8.46 -18.56
N LEU A 98 1.61 7.25 -19.10
CA LEU A 98 1.98 6.05 -18.39
C LEU A 98 3.01 5.27 -19.19
N GLU A 99 4.06 4.84 -18.51
CA GLU A 99 5.07 3.93 -19.05
C GLU A 99 4.93 2.55 -18.42
N LYS A 100 5.34 1.53 -19.16
CA LYS A 100 5.35 0.15 -18.67
C LYS A 100 6.19 0.08 -17.40
N ALA A 101 5.65 -0.57 -16.39
CA ALA A 101 6.30 -0.77 -15.10
C ALA A 101 6.64 -2.25 -14.87
N SER A 102 7.62 -2.49 -14.00
CA SER A 102 8.02 -3.82 -13.56
C SER A 102 8.44 -3.79 -12.09
N VAL A 103 8.00 -4.80 -11.35
CA VAL A 103 8.33 -5.02 -9.94
C VAL A 103 8.40 -6.51 -9.60
N LEU A 104 7.88 -7.39 -10.46
CA LEU A 104 7.92 -8.84 -10.27
C LEU A 104 9.23 -9.42 -10.84
N ALA A 105 9.89 -10.27 -10.05
CA ALA A 105 10.98 -11.08 -10.55
C ALA A 105 10.51 -11.99 -11.70
N PRO A 106 11.38 -12.41 -12.64
CA PRO A 106 11.01 -13.33 -13.72
C PRO A 106 10.27 -14.59 -13.26
N LYS A 107 10.68 -15.14 -12.12
CA LYS A 107 10.04 -16.28 -11.47
C LYS A 107 9.59 -15.86 -10.07
N VAL A 108 8.28 -15.85 -9.84
CA VAL A 108 7.67 -15.47 -8.56
C VAL A 108 7.06 -16.71 -7.92
N LEU A 109 7.35 -16.94 -6.64
CA LEU A 109 6.65 -17.95 -5.85
C LEU A 109 5.32 -17.41 -5.31
N LEU A 110 4.22 -18.07 -5.62
CA LEU A 110 2.94 -17.84 -4.96
C LEU A 110 2.67 -18.98 -3.99
N ARG A 111 2.44 -18.63 -2.73
CA ARG A 111 2.18 -19.58 -1.65
C ARG A 111 0.81 -19.33 -1.03
N ASP A 112 -0.06 -20.33 -1.05
CA ASP A 112 -1.34 -20.30 -0.35
C ASP A 112 -1.19 -21.08 0.96
N TYR A 113 -1.18 -20.36 2.08
CA TYR A 113 -0.99 -20.90 3.42
C TYR A 113 -2.35 -21.02 4.13
N ASN A 114 -2.90 -22.23 4.14
CA ASN A 114 -4.20 -22.54 4.76
C ASN A 114 -4.02 -23.14 6.17
N GLU A 115 -5.11 -23.45 6.86
CA GLU A 115 -5.07 -24.08 8.20
C GLU A 115 -4.35 -25.45 8.16
N ASP A 116 -4.67 -26.28 7.17
CA ASP A 116 -4.19 -27.68 7.10
C ASP A 116 -3.19 -27.95 5.97
N SER A 117 -2.94 -26.98 5.08
CA SER A 117 -2.11 -27.20 3.89
C SER A 117 -1.39 -25.95 3.44
N VAL A 118 -0.22 -26.15 2.82
CA VAL A 118 0.54 -25.13 2.12
C VAL A 118 0.63 -25.54 0.66
N LYS A 119 0.23 -24.65 -0.25
CA LYS A 119 0.30 -24.89 -1.69
C LYS A 119 1.20 -23.87 -2.36
N ASP A 120 2.25 -24.37 -3.00
CA ASP A 120 3.25 -23.57 -3.69
C ASP A 120 3.08 -23.68 -5.20
N ARG A 121 3.20 -22.54 -5.90
CA ARG A 121 3.26 -22.49 -7.35
C ARG A 121 4.21 -21.39 -7.81
N TYR A 122 5.06 -21.71 -8.77
CA TYR A 122 5.88 -20.71 -9.44
C TYR A 122 5.14 -20.15 -10.65
N VAL A 123 5.23 -18.83 -10.84
CA VAL A 123 4.62 -18.13 -11.97
C VAL A 123 5.64 -17.26 -12.69
N ASN A 124 5.36 -16.98 -13.96
CA ASN A 124 6.14 -16.04 -14.76
C ASN A 124 5.75 -14.60 -14.40
N GLY A 125 6.65 -13.83 -13.80
CA GLY A 125 6.38 -12.46 -13.36
C GLY A 125 5.97 -11.53 -14.50
N ALA A 126 6.67 -11.63 -15.65
CA ALA A 126 6.37 -10.82 -16.84
C ALA A 126 4.93 -11.02 -17.33
N HIS A 127 4.39 -12.23 -17.21
CA HIS A 127 2.99 -12.48 -17.50
C HIS A 127 2.10 -11.72 -16.54
N TYR A 128 2.29 -11.82 -15.22
CA TYR A 128 1.37 -11.24 -14.25
C TYR A 128 1.40 -9.70 -14.24
N GLU A 129 2.57 -9.07 -14.36
CA GLU A 129 2.71 -7.60 -14.38
C GLU A 129 2.46 -6.96 -15.77
N ARG A 130 2.04 -7.73 -16.78
CA ARG A 130 1.87 -7.26 -18.17
C ARG A 130 0.90 -6.08 -18.32
N HIS A 131 0.08 -5.81 -17.30
CA HIS A 131 -0.85 -4.69 -17.25
C HIS A 131 -0.43 -3.58 -16.26
N LEU A 132 0.72 -3.69 -15.59
CA LEU A 132 1.23 -2.68 -14.68
C LEU A 132 1.92 -1.53 -15.45
N TYR A 133 1.54 -0.30 -15.13
CA TYR A 133 2.10 0.92 -15.68
C TYR A 133 2.29 1.96 -14.58
N GLY A 134 3.16 2.93 -14.82
CA GLY A 134 3.48 3.97 -13.87
C GLY A 134 3.78 5.32 -14.48
N ASN A 135 3.78 6.34 -13.62
CA ASN A 135 4.26 7.69 -13.94
C ASN A 135 5.11 8.16 -12.75
N ALA A 136 6.40 8.41 -12.97
CA ALA A 136 7.33 8.77 -11.89
C ALA A 136 7.06 10.16 -11.32
N GLU A 137 6.64 11.12 -12.15
CA GLU A 137 6.36 12.51 -11.76
C GLU A 137 5.18 12.59 -10.79
N HIS A 138 4.07 11.95 -11.14
CA HIS A 138 2.86 11.88 -10.31
C HIS A 138 2.92 10.75 -9.28
N LYS A 139 3.99 9.94 -9.33
CA LYS A 139 4.15 8.68 -8.57
C LYS A 139 2.90 7.80 -8.70
N ALA A 140 2.35 7.69 -9.91
CA ALA A 140 1.20 6.87 -10.22
C ALA A 140 1.62 5.41 -10.44
N SER A 141 0.82 4.47 -9.96
CA SER A 141 1.02 3.03 -10.13
C SER A 141 -0.34 2.39 -10.42
N LEU A 142 -0.52 1.89 -11.63
CA LEU A 142 -1.83 1.51 -12.14
C LEU A 142 -1.77 0.19 -12.92
N VAL A 143 -2.81 -0.64 -12.72
CA VAL A 143 -3.09 -1.82 -13.54
C VAL A 143 -4.15 -1.46 -14.58
N LEU A 144 -3.78 -1.54 -15.86
CA LEU A 144 -4.65 -1.24 -17.01
C LEU A 144 -4.99 -2.54 -17.76
N LYS A 145 -6.16 -3.10 -17.48
CA LYS A 145 -6.63 -4.37 -18.05
C LYS A 145 -7.57 -4.15 -19.24
N PRO A 146 -7.19 -4.56 -20.46
CA PRO A 146 -8.06 -4.44 -21.62
C PRO A 146 -9.31 -5.31 -21.48
N GLN A 147 -10.47 -4.78 -21.87
CA GLN A 147 -11.77 -5.47 -21.92
C GLN A 147 -12.27 -5.69 -23.36
N GLY A 148 -11.40 -5.42 -24.35
CA GLY A 148 -11.74 -5.42 -25.77
C GLY A 148 -12.42 -4.11 -26.22
N ARG A 149 -12.36 -3.86 -27.53
CA ARG A 149 -12.91 -2.64 -28.18
C ARG A 149 -12.40 -1.33 -27.55
N GLY A 150 -11.14 -1.30 -27.11
CA GLY A 150 -10.50 -0.12 -26.52
C GLY A 150 -10.94 0.23 -25.09
N ARG A 151 -11.73 -0.61 -24.42
CA ARG A 151 -12.16 -0.40 -23.03
C ARG A 151 -11.15 -0.98 -22.04
N TYR A 152 -11.01 -0.33 -20.88
CA TYR A 152 -10.06 -0.72 -19.85
C TYR A 152 -10.69 -0.73 -18.44
N LEU A 153 -10.35 -1.75 -17.66
CA LEU A 153 -10.44 -1.67 -16.19
C LEU A 153 -9.13 -1.05 -15.70
N ILE A 154 -9.25 -0.02 -14.87
CA ILE A 154 -8.11 0.74 -14.34
C ILE A 154 -8.22 0.68 -12.84
N ALA A 155 -7.17 0.21 -12.18
CA ALA A 155 -7.13 0.14 -10.73
C ALA A 155 -5.74 0.51 -10.22
N GLY A 156 -5.66 1.21 -9.09
CA GLY A 156 -4.40 1.52 -8.43
C GLY A 156 -4.32 2.94 -7.89
N LEU A 157 -3.09 3.42 -7.71
CA LEU A 157 -2.79 4.76 -7.19
C LEU A 157 -2.60 5.76 -8.33
N LEU A 158 -3.40 6.82 -8.35
CA LEU A 158 -3.19 7.95 -9.27
C LEU A 158 -2.05 8.85 -8.79
N ASN A 159 -1.88 8.96 -7.47
CA ASN A 159 -0.81 9.69 -6.81
C ASN A 159 -0.72 9.24 -5.33
N SER A 160 -0.12 10.04 -4.46
CA SER A 160 -0.02 9.79 -2.99
C SER A 160 -1.37 9.78 -2.28
N THR A 161 -2.36 10.48 -2.83
CA THR A 161 -3.57 10.90 -2.11
C THR A 161 -4.84 10.28 -2.66
N HIS A 162 -4.85 9.82 -3.91
CA HIS A 162 -6.02 9.28 -4.59
C HIS A 162 -5.74 7.95 -5.25
N GLN A 163 -6.72 7.05 -5.16
CA GLN A 163 -6.79 5.80 -5.90
C GLN A 163 -7.94 5.82 -6.89
N ILE A 164 -7.87 4.96 -7.90
CA ILE A 164 -8.95 4.71 -8.86
C ILE A 164 -9.32 3.23 -8.82
N GLU A 165 -10.61 2.93 -8.94
CA GLU A 165 -11.10 1.56 -9.14
C GLU A 165 -12.34 1.52 -10.04
N PRO A 166 -12.60 0.41 -10.76
CA PRO A 166 -13.81 0.25 -11.55
C PRO A 166 -15.05 0.15 -10.65
N MET A 167 -16.17 0.74 -11.08
CA MET A 167 -17.45 0.56 -10.40
C MET A 167 -17.92 -0.89 -10.53
N ARG A 168 -18.28 -1.52 -9.41
CA ARG A 168 -18.74 -2.91 -9.38
C ARG A 168 -20.23 -2.99 -9.72
N ASN A 169 -20.60 -4.11 -10.34
CA ASN A 169 -22.00 -4.52 -10.58
C ASN A 169 -22.82 -3.66 -11.54
N GLU A 170 -22.18 -2.77 -12.30
CA GLU A 170 -22.84 -2.17 -13.45
C GLU A 170 -22.72 -3.12 -14.65
N MET A 171 -23.86 -3.48 -15.26
CA MET A 171 -23.81 -3.96 -16.63
C MET A 171 -23.24 -2.81 -17.47
N TYR A 172 -22.00 -2.96 -17.94
CA TYR A 172 -21.31 -1.97 -18.77
C TYR A 172 -22.00 -1.83 -20.14
N ALA A 173 -23.18 -1.20 -20.15
CA ALA A 173 -23.97 -0.89 -21.32
C ALA A 173 -23.39 0.31 -22.09
N SER A 174 -22.68 1.19 -21.38
CA SER A 174 -21.96 2.33 -21.94
C SER A 174 -20.72 1.89 -22.74
N ARG A 175 -20.33 2.71 -23.73
CA ARG A 175 -19.05 2.55 -24.44
C ARG A 175 -17.85 2.72 -23.50
N ARG A 176 -17.99 3.48 -22.42
CA ARG A 176 -16.96 3.71 -21.42
C ARG A 176 -17.31 2.99 -20.12
N ILE A 177 -16.30 2.44 -19.47
CA ILE A 177 -16.47 1.81 -18.15
C ILE A 177 -16.36 2.94 -17.11
N PRO A 178 -17.31 3.06 -16.17
CA PRO A 178 -17.19 4.00 -15.07
C PRO A 178 -16.21 3.51 -14.01
N HIS A 179 -15.47 4.47 -13.47
CA HIS A 179 -14.53 4.28 -12.37
C HIS A 179 -14.81 5.31 -11.28
N VAL A 180 -14.40 4.98 -10.07
CA VAL A 180 -14.45 5.90 -8.93
C VAL A 180 -13.03 6.26 -8.55
N ILE A 181 -12.75 7.55 -8.56
CA ILE A 181 -11.58 8.12 -7.90
C ILE A 181 -11.98 8.40 -6.45
N SER A 182 -11.18 7.93 -5.49
CA SER A 182 -11.41 8.19 -4.08
C SER A 182 -10.12 8.51 -3.36
N ARG A 183 -10.22 9.32 -2.30
CA ARG A 183 -9.08 9.63 -1.43
C ARG A 183 -8.57 8.37 -0.72
N ILE A 184 -7.26 8.20 -0.63
CA ILE A 184 -6.59 7.21 0.21
C ILE A 184 -6.72 7.66 1.67
N PRO A 185 -7.26 6.82 2.59
CA PRO A 185 -7.42 7.22 3.98
C PRO A 185 -6.08 7.53 4.64
N ASN A 186 -5.98 8.69 5.29
CA ASN A 186 -4.84 8.99 6.13
C ASN A 186 -4.95 8.18 7.43
N MET A 187 -4.02 7.26 7.64
CA MET A 187 -3.92 6.53 8.90
C MET A 187 -3.36 7.45 9.97
N LYS A 188 -4.07 7.55 11.11
CA LYS A 188 -3.56 8.21 12.32
C LYS A 188 -2.88 7.16 13.17
N GLY A 189 -1.58 7.29 13.35
CA GLY A 189 -0.76 6.38 14.12
C GLY A 189 0.71 6.74 14.01
N GLU A 190 1.53 6.04 14.77
CA GLU A 190 2.98 6.19 14.75
C GLU A 190 3.60 5.09 13.89
N VAL A 191 4.66 5.47 13.20
CA VAL A 191 5.57 4.50 12.60
C VAL A 191 6.68 4.31 13.63
N LEU A 192 6.87 3.08 14.11
CA LEU A 192 7.82 2.83 15.18
C LEU A 192 9.05 2.16 14.59
N HIS A 193 10.23 2.64 14.99
CA HIS A 193 11.47 1.89 14.79
C HIS A 193 11.91 1.24 16.09
N LYS A 194 12.41 0.02 15.99
CA LYS A 194 13.12 -0.59 17.10
C LYS A 194 14.61 -0.50 16.86
N MET A 195 15.32 0.10 17.82
CA MET A 195 16.74 -0.14 18.00
C MET A 195 16.95 -1.57 18.49
N ILE A 196 16.91 -2.52 17.56
CA ILE A 196 17.54 -3.81 17.80
C ILE A 196 19.01 -3.58 17.45
N LYS A 197 19.89 -3.52 18.45
CA LYS A 197 21.32 -3.72 18.17
C LYS A 197 21.43 -5.14 17.63
N ALA A 198 21.43 -5.30 16.30
CA ALA A 198 21.67 -6.58 15.68
C ALA A 198 23.06 -7.03 16.14
N GLU A 199 23.13 -8.15 16.87
CA GLU A 199 24.41 -8.80 17.08
C GLU A 199 24.86 -9.33 15.72
N ILE A 200 25.92 -8.72 15.20
CA ILE A 200 26.54 -9.12 13.94
C ILE A 200 27.06 -10.54 14.14
N HIS A 201 26.35 -11.54 13.64
CA HIS A 201 26.92 -12.86 13.46
C HIS A 201 27.94 -12.80 12.31
N LYS A 202 29.18 -12.44 12.66
CA LYS A 202 30.36 -12.81 11.88
C LYS A 202 30.29 -14.33 11.74
N ASN A 203 30.20 -14.84 10.50
CA ASN A 203 30.31 -16.26 10.12
C ASN A 203 29.00 -17.04 9.85
N ALA A 204 28.08 -16.49 9.05
CA ALA A 204 27.31 -17.37 8.17
C ALA A 204 28.14 -17.58 6.89
N LYS A 205 28.60 -18.82 6.63
CA LYS A 205 29.12 -19.20 5.31
C LYS A 205 27.95 -19.18 4.33
N VAL A 206 27.72 -18.02 3.72
CA VAL A 206 26.75 -17.89 2.62
C VAL A 206 27.48 -18.34 1.36
N THR A 207 27.00 -19.42 0.73
CA THR A 207 27.36 -19.71 -0.66
C THR A 207 26.81 -18.58 -1.51
N HIS A 208 27.69 -17.73 -2.03
CA HIS A 208 27.29 -16.55 -2.80
C HIS A 208 26.83 -16.97 -4.21
N PRO A 209 25.56 -16.76 -4.58
CA PRO A 209 25.12 -16.79 -5.98
C PRO A 209 25.73 -15.60 -6.77
N ASP A 210 25.45 -15.54 -8.07
CA ASP A 210 26.03 -14.57 -9.01
C ASP A 210 26.06 -13.12 -8.49
N GLU A 211 27.20 -12.45 -8.68
CA GLU A 211 27.41 -11.04 -8.31
C GLU A 211 26.49 -10.14 -9.14
N ARG A 212 25.75 -9.24 -8.48
CA ARG A 212 24.94 -8.22 -9.14
C ARG A 212 25.87 -7.22 -9.82
N ALA A 213 25.52 -6.82 -11.04
CA ALA A 213 26.26 -5.77 -11.74
C ALA A 213 26.29 -4.49 -10.87
N GLN A 214 27.50 -4.02 -10.55
CA GLN A 214 27.69 -2.82 -9.70
C GLN A 214 27.29 -1.52 -10.42
N SER A 215 27.07 -1.56 -11.74
CA SER A 215 26.60 -0.44 -12.55
C SER A 215 25.08 -0.48 -12.76
N GLY A 216 24.34 0.29 -11.95
CA GLY A 216 22.90 0.46 -12.11
C GLY A 216 22.14 0.64 -10.79
N PRO A 217 20.81 0.67 -10.84
CA PRO A 217 19.98 0.66 -9.63
C PRO A 217 20.22 -0.61 -8.81
N LEU A 218 20.31 -0.45 -7.49
CA LEU A 218 20.33 -1.58 -6.56
C LEU A 218 18.95 -2.23 -6.55
N VAL A 219 18.89 -3.54 -6.76
CA VAL A 219 17.64 -4.30 -6.68
C VAL A 219 17.56 -4.97 -5.31
N VAL A 220 16.41 -4.89 -4.65
CA VAL A 220 16.13 -5.56 -3.37
C VAL A 220 15.06 -6.61 -3.60
N GLU A 221 15.39 -7.85 -3.31
CA GLU A 221 14.50 -9.00 -3.45
C GLU A 221 13.58 -9.10 -2.23
N VAL A 222 12.27 -8.88 -2.44
CA VAL A 222 11.30 -8.81 -1.34
C VAL A 222 10.34 -9.98 -1.41
N TYR A 223 10.16 -10.66 -0.28
CA TYR A 223 9.11 -11.66 -0.08
C TYR A 223 7.97 -11.06 0.75
N LEU A 224 6.75 -11.12 0.22
CA LEU A 224 5.58 -10.54 0.86
C LEU A 224 4.71 -11.63 1.49
N ILE A 225 4.20 -11.37 2.70
CA ILE A 225 3.22 -12.22 3.37
C ILE A 225 2.00 -11.37 3.70
N SER A 226 0.84 -11.73 3.19
CA SER A 226 -0.44 -11.21 3.67
C SER A 226 -0.97 -12.11 4.76
N ASP A 227 -1.20 -11.56 5.96
CA ASP A 227 -1.78 -12.30 7.08
C ASP A 227 -3.26 -12.65 6.82
N TYR A 228 -3.89 -13.32 7.80
CA TYR A 228 -5.31 -13.66 7.73
C TYR A 228 -6.21 -12.45 7.45
N THR A 229 -6.02 -11.35 8.17
CA THR A 229 -6.91 -10.19 8.09
C THR A 229 -6.75 -9.42 6.78
N HIS A 230 -5.52 -9.30 6.30
CA HIS A 230 -5.19 -8.68 5.01
C HIS A 230 -5.73 -9.53 3.85
N THR A 231 -5.43 -10.83 3.85
CA THR A 231 -5.91 -11.80 2.85
C THR A 231 -7.45 -11.83 2.81
N ARG A 232 -8.12 -11.86 3.96
CA ARG A 232 -9.58 -11.85 4.04
C ARG A 232 -10.20 -10.58 3.47
N ARG A 233 -9.59 -9.42 3.70
CA ARG A 233 -10.08 -8.15 3.15
C ARG A 233 -9.94 -8.11 1.63
N LEU A 234 -8.79 -8.52 1.07
CA LEU A 234 -8.61 -8.65 -0.38
C LEU A 234 -9.68 -9.55 -1.00
N ARG A 235 -9.92 -10.73 -0.41
CA ARG A 235 -10.93 -11.68 -0.89
C ARG A 235 -12.36 -11.15 -0.77
N LYS A 236 -12.71 -10.51 0.35
CA LYS A 236 -14.04 -9.90 0.55
C LYS A 236 -14.32 -8.83 -0.50
N GLN A 237 -13.28 -8.12 -0.92
CA GLN A 237 -13.36 -7.13 -1.97
C GLN A 237 -13.14 -7.72 -3.38
N SER A 238 -13.04 -9.05 -3.55
CA SER A 238 -12.80 -9.69 -4.85
C SER A 238 -11.59 -9.13 -5.61
N LEU A 239 -10.59 -8.61 -4.87
CA LEU A 239 -9.37 -8.07 -5.46
C LEU A 239 -8.41 -9.21 -5.80
N ASN A 240 -7.71 -9.09 -6.93
CA ASN A 240 -6.57 -9.95 -7.22
C ASN A 240 -5.41 -9.50 -6.33
N ALA A 241 -4.99 -10.37 -5.42
CA ALA A 241 -3.98 -10.06 -4.43
C ALA A 241 -2.62 -9.71 -5.05
N LEU A 242 -2.18 -10.42 -6.09
CA LEU A 242 -0.89 -10.13 -6.72
C LEU A 242 -0.92 -8.81 -7.47
N GLU A 243 -2.03 -8.48 -8.14
CA GLU A 243 -2.21 -7.17 -8.81
C GLU A 243 -2.24 -6.02 -7.81
N TYR A 244 -2.88 -6.22 -6.65
CA TYR A 244 -2.84 -5.25 -5.57
C TYR A 244 -1.40 -5.04 -5.07
N MET A 245 -0.67 -6.13 -4.78
CA MET A 245 0.68 -6.06 -4.24
C MET A 245 1.73 -5.57 -5.25
N GLU A 246 1.63 -5.90 -6.54
CA GLU A 246 2.54 -5.35 -7.56
C GLU A 246 2.32 -3.85 -7.73
N THR A 247 1.06 -3.39 -7.73
CA THR A 247 0.73 -1.96 -7.78
C THR A 247 1.27 -1.23 -6.55
N TYR A 248 1.04 -1.80 -5.37
CA TYR A 248 1.51 -1.28 -4.10
C TYR A 248 3.04 -1.16 -4.07
N MET A 249 3.75 -2.25 -4.37
CA MET A 249 5.21 -2.29 -4.22
C MET A 249 5.93 -1.54 -5.33
N TYR A 250 5.33 -1.38 -6.52
CA TYR A 250 5.88 -0.49 -7.53
C TYR A 250 5.82 0.98 -7.10
N LYS A 251 4.75 1.40 -6.40
CA LYS A 251 4.68 2.73 -5.78
C LYS A 251 5.79 2.92 -4.74
N VAL A 252 6.01 1.93 -3.86
CA VAL A 252 7.13 1.96 -2.91
C VAL A 252 8.47 2.03 -3.64
N SER A 253 8.67 1.23 -4.69
CA SER A 253 9.88 1.22 -5.51
C SER A 253 10.18 2.60 -6.11
N MET A 254 9.17 3.37 -6.56
CA MET A 254 9.39 4.75 -7.02
C MET A 254 9.87 5.68 -5.90
N ILE A 255 9.35 5.53 -4.68
CA ILE A 255 9.81 6.30 -3.51
C ILE A 255 11.25 5.94 -3.12
N LEU A 256 11.72 4.73 -3.40
CA LEU A 256 13.11 4.33 -3.10
C LEU A 256 14.11 4.76 -4.18
N GLN A 257 13.65 5.07 -5.40
CA GLN A 257 14.52 5.46 -6.50
C GLN A 257 15.18 6.84 -6.32
N GLN A 258 14.75 7.66 -5.36
CA GLN A 258 15.45 8.89 -4.93
C GLN A 258 16.74 8.64 -4.11
N LEU A 259 17.02 7.40 -3.73
CA LEU A 259 18.26 7.01 -3.03
C LEU A 259 19.45 6.95 -3.99
N ASN A 260 20.66 6.87 -3.44
CA ASN A 260 21.89 6.74 -4.23
C ASN A 260 22.79 5.58 -3.72
N PRO A 261 22.96 4.47 -4.46
CA PRO A 261 22.35 4.21 -5.77
C PRO A 261 20.82 4.14 -5.68
N ALA A 262 20.14 4.38 -6.80
CA ALA A 262 18.68 4.25 -6.87
C ALA A 262 18.28 2.83 -6.48
N VAL A 263 17.32 2.67 -5.57
CA VAL A 263 16.87 1.36 -5.11
C VAL A 263 15.58 0.97 -5.82
N ARG A 264 15.52 -0.27 -6.32
CA ARG A 264 14.34 -0.88 -6.96
C ARG A 264 13.95 -2.15 -6.22
N ILE A 265 12.68 -2.52 -6.31
CA ILE A 265 12.13 -3.73 -5.68
C ILE A 265 11.92 -4.82 -6.73
N ALA A 266 12.30 -6.05 -6.37
CA ALA A 266 11.97 -7.28 -7.08
C ALA A 266 11.13 -8.18 -6.16
N LEU A 267 9.85 -8.37 -6.46
CA LEU A 267 9.02 -9.33 -5.73
C LEU A 267 9.37 -10.74 -6.18
N VAL A 268 9.97 -11.52 -5.29
CA VAL A 268 10.37 -12.91 -5.52
C VAL A 268 9.32 -13.90 -5.02
N GLY A 269 8.46 -13.47 -4.10
CA GLY A 269 7.36 -14.29 -3.62
C GLY A 269 6.24 -13.50 -2.95
N TYR A 270 5.05 -14.11 -2.97
CA TYR A 270 3.86 -13.61 -2.30
C TYR A 270 3.11 -14.78 -1.64
N GLN A 271 2.91 -14.68 -0.32
CA GLN A 271 2.14 -15.63 0.48
C GLN A 271 0.81 -15.04 0.90
N SER A 272 -0.30 -15.71 0.54
CA SER A 272 -1.62 -15.44 1.13
C SER A 272 -1.88 -16.40 2.28
N THR A 273 -2.39 -15.87 3.40
CA THR A 273 -2.59 -16.67 4.62
C THR A 273 -4.05 -16.71 5.01
N LEU A 274 -4.59 -17.91 5.17
CA LEU A 274 -5.92 -18.16 5.73
C LEU A 274 -5.88 -18.84 7.10
N LYS A 275 -4.68 -19.16 7.61
CA LYS A 275 -4.46 -19.56 9.01
C LYS A 275 -4.62 -18.37 9.95
N ARG A 276 -5.63 -18.40 10.84
CA ARG A 276 -5.95 -17.25 11.73
C ARG A 276 -4.86 -16.92 12.73
N ARG A 277 -4.19 -17.95 13.23
CA ARG A 277 -3.10 -17.86 14.23
C ARG A 277 -1.85 -18.49 13.67
N ALA A 278 -1.31 -17.89 12.62
CA ALA A 278 -0.06 -18.34 12.05
C ALA A 278 1.10 -18.16 13.05
N ASP A 279 2.02 -19.12 13.09
CA ASP A 279 3.06 -19.21 14.13
C ASP A 279 4.09 -18.07 14.07
N TYR A 280 4.13 -17.36 12.94
CA TYR A 280 4.93 -16.16 12.72
C TYR A 280 4.25 -14.86 13.16
N ILE A 281 3.07 -14.92 13.80
CA ILE A 281 2.34 -13.75 14.33
C ILE A 281 2.13 -13.89 15.83
N LYS A 282 2.28 -12.79 16.57
CA LYS A 282 1.94 -12.70 17.99
C LYS A 282 0.78 -11.73 18.18
N PHE A 283 -0.13 -12.13 19.08
CA PHE A 283 -1.29 -11.33 19.45
C PHE A 283 -1.28 -11.09 20.96
N THR A 284 -1.78 -9.92 21.36
CA THR A 284 -2.07 -9.61 22.75
C THR A 284 -3.29 -10.40 23.23
N SER A 285 -3.53 -10.39 24.54
CA SER A 285 -4.76 -10.95 25.13
C SER A 285 -6.03 -10.24 24.62
N ALA A 286 -5.93 -8.95 24.27
CA ALA A 286 -7.02 -8.17 23.69
C ALA A 286 -7.28 -8.50 22.21
N GLY A 287 -6.41 -9.29 21.57
CA GLY A 287 -6.55 -9.69 20.16
C GLY A 287 -5.90 -8.74 19.16
N ASP A 288 -5.17 -7.72 19.62
CA ASP A 288 -4.35 -6.86 18.76
C ASP A 288 -3.08 -7.57 18.36
N LEU A 289 -2.52 -7.22 17.20
CA LEU A 289 -1.23 -7.73 16.78
C LEU A 289 -0.13 -7.05 17.62
N ASP A 290 0.67 -7.86 18.30
CA ASP A 290 1.88 -7.42 19.00
C ASP A 290 2.99 -7.24 17.96
N ALA A 291 3.35 -5.99 17.66
CA ALA A 291 4.33 -5.68 16.62
C ALA A 291 5.71 -6.27 16.95
N ASP A 292 6.20 -6.08 18.17
CA ASP A 292 7.54 -6.54 18.60
C ASP A 292 7.61 -8.07 18.67
N GLY A 293 6.60 -8.69 19.28
CA GLY A 293 6.47 -10.14 19.32
C GLY A 293 6.38 -10.74 17.93
N THR A 294 5.67 -10.08 17.01
CA THR A 294 5.52 -10.53 15.62
C THR A 294 6.80 -10.41 14.84
N VAL A 295 7.56 -9.31 14.92
CA VAL A 295 8.91 -9.22 14.32
C VAL A 295 9.80 -10.37 14.79
N THR A 296 9.77 -10.68 16.09
CA THR A 296 10.55 -11.78 16.67
C THR A 296 10.12 -13.15 16.15
N SER A 297 8.82 -13.38 15.98
CA SER A 297 8.28 -14.63 15.44
C SER A 297 8.52 -14.76 13.93
N LEU A 298 8.38 -13.66 13.20
CA LEU A 298 8.57 -13.58 11.76
C LEU A 298 10.01 -13.85 11.36
N ARG A 299 11.01 -13.29 12.06
CA ARG A 299 12.42 -13.63 11.79
C ARG A 299 12.70 -15.13 11.94
N LYS A 300 12.12 -15.78 12.95
CA LYS A 300 12.32 -17.22 13.20
C LYS A 300 11.67 -18.05 12.10
N TYR A 301 10.53 -17.60 11.60
CA TYR A 301 9.86 -18.23 10.48
C TYR A 301 10.63 -18.05 9.18
N ALA A 302 11.07 -16.82 8.86
CA ALA A 302 11.89 -16.53 7.69
C ALA A 302 13.19 -17.34 7.70
N GLY A 303 13.87 -17.40 8.85
CA GLY A 303 15.10 -18.18 9.02
C GLY A 303 14.92 -19.71 9.00
N LYS A 304 13.69 -20.25 9.04
CA LYS A 304 13.42 -21.70 8.98
C LYS A 304 12.73 -22.15 7.69
N THR A 305 12.21 -21.22 6.90
CA THR A 305 11.39 -21.54 5.73
C THR A 305 12.22 -21.33 4.47
N SER A 306 12.67 -22.42 3.86
CA SER A 306 13.53 -22.39 2.66
C SER A 306 12.99 -21.47 1.57
N GLU A 307 11.70 -21.46 1.33
CA GLU A 307 11.09 -20.65 0.27
C GLU A 307 11.14 -19.15 0.55
N VAL A 308 11.27 -18.75 1.81
CA VAL A 308 11.32 -17.35 2.26
C VAL A 308 12.77 -16.87 2.37
N GLN A 309 13.71 -17.76 2.70
CA GLN A 309 15.14 -17.45 2.85
C GLN A 309 15.80 -16.90 1.58
N HIS A 310 15.22 -17.15 0.39
CA HIS A 310 15.72 -16.65 -0.89
C HIS A 310 15.25 -15.21 -1.18
N SER A 311 15.23 -14.35 -0.17
CA SER A 311 14.88 -12.93 -0.31
C SER A 311 15.77 -12.08 0.56
N ASP A 312 16.03 -10.85 0.10
CA ASP A 312 16.80 -9.87 0.85
C ASP A 312 16.00 -9.35 2.05
N LEU A 313 14.67 -9.26 1.94
CA LEU A 313 13.77 -8.71 2.97
C LEU A 313 12.38 -9.37 2.94
N VAL A 314 11.86 -9.74 4.11
CA VAL A 314 10.51 -10.33 4.26
C VAL A 314 9.56 -9.31 4.89
N MET A 315 8.41 -9.07 4.28
CA MET A 315 7.42 -8.11 4.80
C MET A 315 6.08 -8.79 5.07
N LEU A 316 5.58 -8.64 6.30
CA LEU A 316 4.24 -9.09 6.69
C LEU A 316 3.26 -7.93 6.65
N PHE A 317 2.16 -8.09 5.90
CA PHE A 317 1.06 -7.15 5.80
C PHE A 317 -0.12 -7.65 6.63
N THR A 318 -0.65 -6.77 7.47
CA THR A 318 -1.83 -7.03 8.29
C THR A 318 -2.84 -5.91 8.16
N ALA A 319 -4.11 -6.24 8.31
CA ALA A 319 -5.17 -5.24 8.48
C ALA A 319 -5.69 -5.21 9.93
N SER A 320 -5.02 -5.92 10.85
CA SER A 320 -5.27 -5.89 12.28
C SER A 320 -4.80 -4.57 12.88
N ARG A 321 -5.34 -4.23 14.05
CA ARG A 321 -4.75 -3.18 14.88
C ARG A 321 -3.39 -3.67 15.39
N MET A 322 -2.36 -2.85 15.29
CA MET A 322 -1.03 -3.18 15.79
C MET A 322 -0.68 -2.31 16.99
N VAL A 323 -0.02 -2.92 17.98
CA VAL A 323 0.45 -2.25 19.18
C VAL A 323 1.88 -2.65 19.50
N ASP A 324 2.60 -1.75 20.17
CA ASP A 324 3.80 -2.12 20.91
C ASP A 324 3.41 -2.41 22.37
N VAL A 325 3.49 -3.68 22.76
CA VAL A 325 3.14 -4.14 24.11
C VAL A 325 4.09 -3.63 25.20
N LYS A 326 5.25 -3.12 24.82
CA LYS A 326 6.23 -2.52 25.74
C LYS A 326 6.02 -1.02 25.90
N ALA A 327 5.21 -0.41 25.04
CA ALA A 327 4.85 0.99 25.14
C ALA A 327 3.83 1.23 26.26
N HIS A 328 3.68 2.49 26.69
CA HIS A 328 2.84 2.84 27.84
C HIS A 328 1.35 2.70 27.52
N VAL A 329 0.50 2.50 28.52
CA VAL A 329 -0.96 2.44 28.34
C VAL A 329 -1.45 3.74 27.67
N GLY A 330 -2.16 3.62 26.56
CA GLY A 330 -2.60 4.76 25.74
C GLY A 330 -1.69 5.08 24.55
N SER A 331 -0.63 4.30 24.31
CA SER A 331 0.22 4.46 23.13
C SER A 331 -0.58 4.33 21.84
N PRO A 332 -0.25 5.16 20.82
CA PRO A 332 -0.96 5.15 19.56
C PRO A 332 -0.80 3.83 18.81
N GLU A 333 -1.66 3.64 17.82
CA GLU A 333 -1.56 2.51 16.90
C GLU A 333 -0.25 2.54 16.12
N VAL A 334 0.37 1.36 15.98
CA VAL A 334 1.58 1.14 15.19
C VAL A 334 1.19 0.93 13.72
N LEU A 335 1.78 1.68 12.81
CA LEU A 335 1.53 1.55 11.37
C LEU A 335 2.56 0.67 10.66
N GLY A 336 3.75 0.55 11.24
CA GLY A 336 4.84 -0.28 10.76
C GLY A 336 5.87 -0.52 11.87
N LEU A 337 6.63 -1.59 11.72
CA LEU A 337 7.80 -1.87 12.54
C LEU A 337 8.85 -2.66 11.73
N ALA A 338 10.04 -2.10 11.61
CA ALA A 338 11.24 -2.77 11.14
C ALA A 338 12.41 -2.62 12.12
N PRO A 339 13.27 -3.65 12.23
CA PRO A 339 14.57 -3.54 12.87
C PRO A 339 15.49 -2.57 12.12
N LEU A 340 16.08 -1.62 12.85
CA LEU A 340 17.11 -0.75 12.32
C LEU A 340 18.31 -1.58 11.82
N GLU A 341 18.83 -1.26 10.63
CA GLU A 341 19.90 -2.03 9.96
C GLU A 341 19.56 -3.52 9.78
N GLY A 342 18.27 -3.86 9.71
CA GLY A 342 17.80 -5.23 9.66
C GLY A 342 18.14 -5.98 8.37
N ILE A 343 18.27 -5.27 7.24
CA ILE A 343 18.53 -5.94 5.96
C ILE A 343 19.89 -6.65 5.96
N CYS A 344 20.00 -7.78 5.27
CA CYS A 344 21.19 -8.64 5.28
C CYS A 344 21.59 -9.20 6.66
N SER A 345 20.68 -9.17 7.64
CA SER A 345 20.86 -9.80 8.96
C SER A 345 19.76 -10.83 9.22
N GLU A 346 19.83 -11.54 10.35
CA GLU A 346 18.73 -12.41 10.81
C GLU A 346 17.42 -11.63 11.09
N TYR A 347 17.51 -10.30 11.17
CA TYR A 347 16.40 -9.38 11.41
C TYR A 347 15.88 -8.74 10.12
N SER A 348 16.12 -9.34 8.95
CA SER A 348 15.63 -8.82 7.66
C SER A 348 14.14 -9.08 7.46
N VAL A 349 13.33 -8.49 8.35
CA VAL A 349 11.88 -8.60 8.37
C VAL A 349 11.23 -7.28 8.73
N ALA A 350 10.02 -7.03 8.25
CA ALA A 350 9.20 -5.89 8.66
C ALA A 350 7.73 -6.29 8.78
N VAL A 351 6.98 -5.59 9.63
CA VAL A 351 5.53 -5.75 9.79
C VAL A 351 4.85 -4.44 9.45
N ILE A 352 3.87 -4.47 8.54
CA ILE A 352 3.20 -3.29 7.99
C ILE A 352 1.70 -3.42 8.18
N LYS A 353 1.07 -2.34 8.66
CA LYS A 353 -0.37 -2.20 8.65
C LYS A 353 -0.83 -1.66 7.30
N ASP A 354 -1.72 -2.39 6.65
CA ASP A 354 -2.39 -1.98 5.42
C ASP A 354 -3.88 -2.34 5.47
N LEU A 355 -4.73 -1.34 5.25
CA LEU A 355 -6.14 -1.55 4.98
C LEU A 355 -6.28 -2.00 3.52
N ALA A 356 -6.11 -3.30 3.29
CA ALA A 356 -6.15 -3.91 1.97
C ALA A 356 -7.29 -3.37 1.08
N GLY A 357 -6.95 -2.96 -0.14
CA GLY A 357 -7.83 -2.28 -1.09
C GLY A 357 -7.80 -0.75 -1.01
N ARG A 358 -7.04 -0.19 -0.05
CA ARG A 358 -6.92 1.25 0.17
C ARG A 358 -5.49 1.78 0.10
N TYR A 359 -4.48 0.90 -0.03
CA TYR A 359 -3.06 1.25 -0.14
C TYR A 359 -2.51 2.12 1.02
N THR A 360 -3.11 2.00 2.22
CA THR A 360 -2.78 2.89 3.35
C THR A 360 -1.38 2.65 3.91
N GLY A 361 -0.81 1.46 3.69
CA GLY A 361 0.51 1.13 4.20
C GLY A 361 1.68 1.67 3.38
N VAL A 362 1.47 2.21 2.16
CA VAL A 362 2.56 2.48 1.19
C VAL A 362 3.66 3.35 1.80
N HIS A 363 3.26 4.41 2.49
CA HIS A 363 4.17 5.30 3.23
C HIS A 363 4.98 4.51 4.28
N SER A 364 4.29 3.80 5.16
CA SER A 364 4.93 3.01 6.23
C SER A 364 5.86 1.95 5.67
N THR A 365 5.55 1.30 4.55
CA THR A 365 6.48 0.36 3.91
C THR A 365 7.77 1.03 3.47
N ALA A 366 7.70 2.19 2.81
CA ALA A 366 8.90 2.92 2.39
C ALA A 366 9.72 3.41 3.61
N HIS A 367 9.04 3.86 4.66
CA HIS A 367 9.64 4.26 5.93
C HIS A 367 10.37 3.09 6.62
N GLU A 368 9.72 1.94 6.75
CA GLU A 368 10.32 0.74 7.36
C GLU A 368 11.50 0.19 6.55
N MET A 369 11.48 0.33 5.23
CA MET A 369 12.66 0.05 4.41
C MET A 369 13.80 1.02 4.71
N GLY A 370 13.49 2.31 4.97
CA GLY A 370 14.46 3.29 5.47
C GLY A 370 15.17 2.84 6.75
N HIS A 371 14.42 2.33 7.73
CA HIS A 371 15.00 1.72 8.94
C HIS A 371 15.81 0.47 8.64
N SER A 372 15.32 -0.40 7.77
CA SER A 372 16.05 -1.61 7.36
C SER A 372 17.40 -1.26 6.73
N PHE A 373 17.51 -0.12 6.04
CA PHE A 373 18.75 0.45 5.50
C PHE A 373 19.53 1.35 6.48
N GLY A 374 19.17 1.35 7.76
CA GLY A 374 19.92 2.04 8.83
C GLY A 374 19.58 3.51 9.06
N SER A 375 18.56 4.07 8.40
CA SER A 375 18.10 5.42 8.71
C SER A 375 17.40 5.46 10.06
N TYR A 376 17.72 6.45 10.89
CA TYR A 376 16.90 6.83 12.04
C TYR A 376 15.72 7.68 11.57
N HIS A 377 14.81 8.00 12.49
CA HIS A 377 13.89 9.10 12.27
C HIS A 377 14.65 10.42 12.04
N ASP A 378 14.10 11.29 11.21
CA ASP A 378 14.57 12.67 11.12
C ASP A 378 14.41 13.35 12.49
N GLY A 379 15.47 13.98 12.98
CA GLY A 379 15.53 14.60 14.30
C GLY A 379 15.99 13.66 15.42
N ASP A 380 16.48 12.46 15.07
CA ASP A 380 17.03 11.48 16.02
C ASP A 380 18.32 10.83 15.49
N GLY A 381 19.14 10.30 16.40
CA GLY A 381 20.31 9.50 16.12
C GLY A 381 21.25 10.11 15.07
N THR A 382 21.51 9.36 14.00
CA THR A 382 22.38 9.79 12.89
C THR A 382 21.72 10.76 11.91
N SER A 383 20.44 11.08 12.11
CA SER A 383 19.65 12.01 11.31
C SER A 383 19.16 13.23 12.11
N ILE A 384 19.85 13.54 13.22
CA ILE A 384 19.54 14.68 14.11
C ILE A 384 19.54 16.04 13.41
N ASP A 385 20.34 16.20 12.34
CA ASP A 385 20.47 17.46 11.59
C ASP A 385 19.24 17.81 10.74
N CYS A 386 18.33 16.85 10.51
CA CYS A 386 17.12 17.06 9.72
C CYS A 386 15.90 17.08 10.66
N PRO A 387 15.23 18.21 10.88
CA PRO A 387 14.13 18.29 11.85
C PRO A 387 12.93 17.40 11.50
N ALA A 388 12.39 16.68 12.47
CA ALA A 388 11.13 15.93 12.34
C ALA A 388 9.97 16.81 11.80
N ALA A 389 9.93 18.08 12.19
CA ALA A 389 8.89 19.03 11.82
C ALA A 389 8.83 19.34 10.32
N ASP A 390 9.90 19.08 9.57
CA ASP A 390 9.90 19.24 8.11
C ASP A 390 9.02 18.18 7.42
N GLY A 391 8.70 17.09 8.13
CA GLY A 391 7.70 16.12 7.69
C GLY A 391 8.11 15.32 6.44
N TYR A 392 9.41 15.04 6.31
CA TYR A 392 9.94 14.08 5.33
C TYR A 392 9.49 12.65 5.66
N LEU A 393 9.71 11.71 4.73
CA LEU A 393 9.29 10.31 4.84
C LEU A 393 9.74 9.64 6.15
N MET A 394 10.92 9.97 6.68
CA MET A 394 11.46 9.41 7.94
C MET A 394 11.06 10.24 9.17
N SER A 395 10.11 11.16 9.07
CA SER A 395 9.49 11.79 10.23
C SER A 395 8.79 10.74 11.11
N PRO A 396 8.90 10.82 12.45
CA PRO A 396 8.21 9.90 13.37
C PRO A 396 6.68 10.02 13.27
N ALA A 397 6.18 11.20 12.90
CA ALA A 397 4.77 11.42 12.60
C ALA A 397 4.50 11.24 11.11
N SER A 398 3.41 10.55 10.78
CA SER A 398 2.95 10.35 9.40
C SER A 398 2.28 11.59 8.79
N ASN A 399 2.20 11.64 7.46
CA ASN A 399 1.49 12.66 6.67
C ASN A 399 2.09 14.08 6.73
N GLY A 400 3.41 14.18 6.87
CA GLY A 400 4.12 15.45 6.71
C GLY A 400 4.07 16.00 5.28
N LYS A 401 4.45 17.28 5.11
CA LYS A 401 4.42 17.96 3.80
C LYS A 401 5.28 17.26 2.74
N HIS A 402 6.37 16.63 3.18
CA HIS A 402 7.34 15.93 2.34
C HIS A 402 7.29 14.41 2.55
N SER A 403 6.12 13.86 2.91
CA SER A 403 5.95 12.46 3.34
C SER A 403 6.28 11.41 2.28
N GLU A 404 6.61 11.78 1.05
CA GLU A 404 7.07 10.87 0.00
C GLU A 404 8.52 11.14 -0.44
N GLU A 405 9.28 11.90 0.34
CA GLU A 405 10.66 12.29 0.06
C GLU A 405 11.55 11.93 1.26
N PHE A 406 12.74 11.39 1.00
CA PHE A 406 13.74 11.23 2.04
C PHE A 406 14.45 12.56 2.28
N SER A 407 14.71 12.89 3.55
CA SER A 407 15.54 14.05 3.90
C SER A 407 16.97 13.89 3.36
N ALA A 408 17.75 14.97 3.39
CA ALA A 408 19.18 14.87 3.07
C ALA A 408 19.92 13.94 4.05
N CYS A 409 19.51 13.90 5.32
CA CYS A 409 20.09 13.05 6.35
C CYS A 409 19.81 11.57 6.08
N SER A 410 18.55 11.19 5.85
CA SER A 410 18.19 9.80 5.56
C SER A 410 18.88 9.31 4.28
N ARG A 411 18.89 10.12 3.21
CA ARG A 411 19.58 9.77 1.96
C ARG A 411 21.07 9.51 2.19
N ARG A 412 21.75 10.35 2.98
CA ARG A 412 23.18 10.20 3.32
C ARG A 412 23.45 8.93 4.12
N VAL A 413 22.64 8.67 5.15
CA VAL A 413 22.80 7.48 6.02
C VAL A 413 22.55 6.20 5.23
N ILE A 414 21.44 6.11 4.51
CA ILE A 414 21.08 4.95 3.68
C ILE A 414 22.15 4.68 2.62
N SER A 415 22.61 5.73 1.94
CA SER A 415 23.68 5.64 0.93
C SER A 415 24.97 5.05 1.51
N LYS A 416 25.34 5.43 2.74
CA LYS A 416 26.51 4.90 3.43
C LYS A 416 26.32 3.44 3.83
N TYR A 417 25.14 3.10 4.38
CA TYR A 417 24.84 1.75 4.83
C TYR A 417 24.82 0.73 3.69
N ILE A 418 24.15 1.03 2.58
CA ILE A 418 24.06 0.17 1.39
C ILE A 418 25.45 -0.14 0.79
N ARG A 419 26.42 0.78 0.92
CA ARG A 419 27.80 0.58 0.46
C ARG A 419 28.70 -0.13 1.48
N SER A 420 28.18 -0.42 2.67
CA SER A 420 28.95 -1.06 3.74
C SER A 420 28.93 -2.59 3.62
N GLN A 421 29.86 -3.26 4.30
CA GLN A 421 29.87 -4.73 4.37
C GLN A 421 28.64 -5.32 5.07
N ASN A 422 27.93 -4.53 5.89
CA ASN A 422 26.72 -5.00 6.55
C ASN A 422 25.58 -5.22 5.55
N ALA A 423 25.62 -4.58 4.38
CA ALA A 423 24.65 -4.74 3.30
C ALA A 423 25.13 -5.71 2.20
N ALA A 424 26.14 -6.55 2.49
CA ALA A 424 26.79 -7.38 1.47
C ALA A 424 25.85 -8.37 0.76
N CYS A 425 24.74 -8.81 1.39
CA CYS A 425 23.76 -9.66 0.71
C CYS A 425 23.16 -8.97 -0.53
N LEU A 426 23.06 -7.62 -0.52
CA LEU A 426 22.52 -6.85 -1.63
C LEU A 426 23.44 -6.79 -2.85
N LEU A 427 24.69 -7.28 -2.73
CA LEU A 427 25.62 -7.41 -3.85
C LEU A 427 25.40 -8.69 -4.66
N TYR A 428 24.64 -9.66 -4.15
CA TYR A 428 24.42 -10.94 -4.80
C TYR A 428 22.93 -11.15 -5.01
N ALA A 429 22.55 -11.73 -6.15
CA ALA A 429 21.14 -12.04 -6.37
C ALA A 429 20.75 -13.24 -5.49
N ALA A 430 19.95 -13.02 -4.44
CA ALA A 430 19.47 -14.11 -3.58
C ALA A 430 18.69 -15.16 -4.39
N SER A 431 18.12 -14.76 -5.54
CA SER A 431 17.54 -15.60 -6.57
C SER A 431 18.32 -15.52 -7.89
N THR A 432 18.66 -16.67 -8.46
CA THR A 432 19.37 -16.84 -9.74
C THR A 432 18.63 -16.28 -10.97
N THR A 433 17.43 -15.74 -10.78
CA THR A 433 16.55 -15.31 -11.88
C THR A 433 16.27 -13.81 -11.89
N VAL A 434 16.84 -13.00 -11.00
CA VAL A 434 16.45 -11.57 -10.84
C VAL A 434 17.14 -10.63 -11.84
N ILE A 435 17.98 -11.16 -12.74
CA ILE A 435 18.56 -10.38 -13.84
C ILE A 435 17.43 -9.85 -14.73
N GLY A 436 17.15 -8.54 -14.65
CA GLY A 436 16.21 -7.86 -15.55
C GLY A 436 14.88 -7.41 -14.94
N VAL A 437 14.87 -6.79 -13.76
CA VAL A 437 13.73 -5.97 -13.30
C VAL A 437 13.73 -4.64 -14.06
N PHE A 438 13.35 -4.74 -15.32
CA PHE A 438 13.06 -3.64 -16.22
C PHE A 438 11.76 -3.97 -16.93
N PRO A 439 11.01 -2.96 -17.41
CA PRO A 439 9.86 -3.19 -18.25
C PRO A 439 10.25 -4.07 -19.45
N ARG A 440 9.78 -5.31 -19.47
CA ARG A 440 10.15 -6.27 -20.51
C ARG A 440 9.30 -6.04 -21.76
N PRO A 441 9.90 -6.08 -22.96
CA PRO A 441 9.12 -6.14 -24.19
C PRO A 441 8.17 -7.34 -24.14
N LEU A 442 6.90 -7.12 -24.50
CA LEU A 442 5.96 -8.23 -24.69
C LEU A 442 6.49 -9.09 -25.85
N GLN A 443 6.98 -10.30 -25.56
CA GLN A 443 7.31 -11.24 -26.62
C GLN A 443 6.02 -11.57 -27.41
N PRO A 444 6.08 -11.59 -28.75
CA PRO A 444 4.93 -12.00 -29.54
C PRO A 444 4.55 -13.45 -29.17
N SER A 445 3.25 -13.68 -28.92
CA SER A 445 2.71 -15.04 -28.76
C SER A 445 3.21 -15.91 -29.92
N PRO A 446 3.66 -17.15 -29.69
CA PRO A 446 3.87 -18.09 -30.78
C PRO A 446 2.55 -18.18 -31.54
N ARG A 447 2.52 -17.67 -32.77
CA ARG A 447 1.41 -17.94 -33.66
C ARG A 447 1.50 -19.44 -33.94
N GLY A 448 0.57 -20.21 -33.40
CA GLY A 448 0.34 -21.55 -33.91
C GLY A 448 0.06 -21.41 -35.40
N ASN A 449 0.96 -21.93 -36.24
CA ASN A 449 0.70 -22.01 -37.66
C ASN A 449 -0.61 -22.79 -37.83
N PRO A 450 -1.59 -22.28 -38.60
CA PRO A 450 -2.75 -23.08 -38.96
C PRO A 450 -2.26 -24.34 -39.71
N PRO A 451 -2.88 -25.51 -39.51
CA PRO A 451 -2.49 -26.71 -40.22
C PRO A 451 -2.58 -26.45 -41.72
N GLY A 452 -1.43 -26.50 -42.39
CA GLY A 452 -1.34 -26.35 -43.83
C GLY A 452 -2.13 -27.47 -44.50
N HIS A 453 -3.16 -27.09 -45.27
CA HIS A 453 -3.79 -27.97 -46.24
C HIS A 453 -2.71 -28.48 -47.21
N LYS A 454 -2.39 -29.78 -47.12
CA LYS A 454 -1.67 -30.47 -48.18
C LYS A 454 -2.59 -30.52 -49.40
N VAL A 455 -2.26 -29.76 -50.44
CA VAL A 455 -2.79 -29.95 -51.78
C VAL A 455 -2.03 -31.12 -52.38
N GLU A 456 -2.69 -32.28 -52.43
CA GLU A 456 -2.18 -33.47 -53.11
C GLU A 456 -2.33 -33.25 -54.62
N LYS A 457 -1.21 -33.04 -55.32
CA LYS A 457 -1.18 -33.04 -56.79
C LYS A 457 -1.35 -34.48 -57.26
N ALA A 458 -2.47 -34.79 -57.90
CA ALA A 458 -2.64 -35.99 -58.68
C ALA A 458 -1.66 -35.98 -59.88
N SER A 459 -0.71 -36.91 -59.89
CA SER A 459 0.08 -37.21 -61.09
C SER A 459 -0.73 -38.13 -62.00
N ARG A 460 -1.00 -37.66 -63.22
CA ARG A 460 -1.29 -38.54 -64.36
C ARG A 460 0.03 -39.15 -64.82
N ASN A 461 0.12 -40.48 -64.79
CA ASN A 461 0.54 -41.36 -65.88
C ASN A 461 0.47 -42.81 -65.42
#